data_AF-A0A9E2H667-F1
#
_entry.id   AF-A0A9E2H667-F1
#
_cell.length_a   1.000
_cell.length_b   1.000
_cell.length_c   1.000
_cell.angle_alpha   90.00
_cell.angle_beta   90.00
_cell.angle_gamma   90.00
#
_symmetry.space_group_name_H-M   'P 1'
#
loop_
_entity.id
_entity.type
_entity.pdbx_description
1 polymer ?
#
loop_
_entity_poly.entity_id
_entity_poly.type
_entity_poly.pdbx_seq_one_letter_code
_entity_poly.pdbx_strand_id
1 'polypeptide(L)'
;MKCKEVKYLLPDYAKNKLGENEQLELLGHLEKCRKCAEEKTAIQTIFRQIEIEKVAQPSEIYWTNLLPRIHERISGKKKSALWEIASRAFIPAVTAIVATFILIRVFTFDYSKVEQTITTAVTDDQKELSSDDADSLGREGLFLVDYLEMVENKSSSSDVLRKIMSEENNIFESDRINIETTIHTLSDDEVNNLLAILEKDQIN
;
A
#
# COMPACT_ATOMS: atom_id res chain seq x y z
N MET A 1 -5.89 -25.33 6.30
CA MET A 1 -6.92 -24.35 5.92
C MET A 1 -8.09 -24.32 6.91
N LYS A 2 -8.54 -23.13 7.32
CA LYS A 2 -9.69 -22.93 8.23
C LYS A 2 -10.99 -22.74 7.43
N CYS A 3 -12.14 -23.12 8.00
CA CYS A 3 -13.44 -22.98 7.31
C CYS A 3 -13.75 -21.52 6.89
N LYS A 4 -13.28 -20.54 7.65
CA LYS A 4 -13.47 -19.12 7.32
C LYS A 4 -12.75 -18.74 6.02
N GLU A 5 -11.54 -19.24 5.81
CA GLU A 5 -10.74 -19.00 4.60
C GLU A 5 -11.41 -19.67 3.38
N VAL A 6 -11.88 -20.91 3.57
CA VAL A 6 -12.57 -21.69 2.53
C VAL A 6 -13.74 -20.92 1.94
N LYS A 7 -14.55 -20.28 2.80
CA LYS A 7 -15.71 -19.48 2.37
C LYS A 7 -15.35 -18.36 1.39
N TYR A 8 -14.17 -17.75 1.53
CA TYR A 8 -13.70 -16.71 0.60
C TYR A 8 -13.17 -17.29 -0.70
N LEU A 9 -12.59 -18.50 -0.67
CA LEU A 9 -12.06 -19.15 -1.87
C LEU A 9 -13.13 -19.87 -2.72
N LEU A 10 -14.29 -20.22 -2.15
CA LEU A 10 -15.34 -20.95 -2.88
C LEU A 10 -15.87 -20.23 -4.14
N PRO A 11 -16.11 -18.90 -4.16
CA PRO A 11 -16.51 -18.19 -5.37
C PRO A 11 -15.44 -18.21 -6.47
N ASP A 12 -14.16 -18.07 -6.09
CA ASP A 12 -13.05 -18.10 -7.03
C ASP A 12 -12.81 -19.52 -7.57
N TYR A 13 -13.02 -20.54 -6.72
CA TYR A 13 -13.09 -21.93 -7.15
C TYR A 13 -14.19 -22.17 -8.18
N ALA A 14 -15.40 -21.64 -7.94
CA ALA A 14 -16.52 -21.80 -8.87
C ALA A 14 -16.23 -21.18 -10.26
N LYS A 15 -15.37 -20.15 -10.32
CA LYS A 15 -14.94 -19.49 -11.57
C LYS A 15 -13.60 -20.00 -12.12
N ASN A 16 -13.02 -21.05 -11.55
CA ASN A 16 -11.68 -21.57 -11.90
C ASN A 16 -10.57 -20.51 -11.85
N LYS A 17 -10.58 -19.63 -10.84
CA LYS A 17 -9.61 -18.54 -10.67
C LYS A 17 -8.52 -18.80 -9.63
N LEU A 18 -8.61 -19.90 -8.89
CA LEU A 18 -7.61 -20.28 -7.88
C LEU A 18 -6.36 -20.90 -8.52
N GLY A 19 -5.20 -20.61 -7.93
CA GLY A 19 -3.95 -21.29 -8.30
C GLY A 19 -3.94 -22.77 -7.91
N GLU A 20 -3.07 -23.57 -8.53
CA GLU A 20 -3.02 -25.03 -8.32
C GLU A 20 -2.84 -25.42 -6.85
N ASN A 21 -1.94 -24.74 -6.12
CA ASN A 21 -1.68 -25.00 -4.71
C ASN A 21 -2.93 -24.72 -3.84
N GLU A 22 -3.61 -23.60 -4.08
CA GLU A 22 -4.82 -23.24 -3.34
C GLU A 22 -5.98 -24.18 -3.63
N GLN A 23 -6.09 -24.66 -4.87
CA GLN A 23 -7.08 -25.67 -5.24
C GLN A 23 -6.85 -26.98 -4.50
N LEU A 24 -5.61 -27.46 -4.42
CA LEU A 24 -5.27 -28.69 -3.70
C LEU A 24 -5.60 -28.57 -2.20
N GLU A 25 -5.23 -27.45 -1.58
CA GLU A 25 -5.55 -27.21 -0.16
C GLU A 25 -7.07 -27.14 0.09
N LEU A 26 -7.79 -26.45 -0.79
CA LEU A 26 -9.24 -26.31 -0.72
C LEU A 26 -9.93 -27.67 -0.86
N LEU A 27 -9.54 -28.47 -1.86
CA LEU A 27 -10.08 -29.81 -2.08
C LEU A 27 -9.81 -30.72 -0.87
N GLY A 28 -8.59 -30.69 -0.33
CA GLY A 28 -8.25 -31.45 0.86
C GLY A 28 -9.06 -31.05 2.10
N HIS A 29 -9.49 -29.78 2.21
CA HIS A 29 -10.42 -29.35 3.26
C HIS A 29 -11.85 -29.84 2.99
N LEU A 30 -12.32 -29.74 1.74
CA LEU A 30 -13.69 -30.11 1.35
C LEU A 30 -13.97 -31.60 1.56
N GLU A 31 -12.98 -32.46 1.40
CA GLU A 31 -13.08 -33.89 1.71
C GLU A 31 -13.31 -34.15 3.22
N LYS A 32 -12.80 -33.27 4.08
CA LYS A 32 -12.83 -33.44 5.54
C LYS A 32 -13.98 -32.68 6.21
N CYS A 33 -14.49 -31.62 5.57
CA CYS A 33 -15.50 -30.73 6.15
C CYS A 33 -16.81 -30.75 5.36
N ARG A 34 -17.80 -31.52 5.86
CA ARG A 34 -19.12 -31.64 5.22
C ARG A 34 -19.83 -30.29 5.02
N LYS A 35 -19.73 -29.38 6.02
CA LYS A 35 -20.36 -28.05 5.94
C LYS A 35 -19.82 -27.23 4.75
N CYS A 36 -18.51 -27.21 4.57
CA CYS A 36 -17.88 -26.48 3.46
C CYS A 36 -18.18 -27.14 2.11
N ALA A 37 -18.31 -28.48 2.05
CA ALA A 37 -18.73 -29.19 0.84
C ALA A 37 -20.19 -28.86 0.45
N GLU A 38 -21.10 -28.76 1.43
CA GLU A 38 -22.48 -28.31 1.21
C GLU A 38 -22.51 -26.87 0.67
N GLU A 39 -21.74 -25.96 1.28
CA GLU A 39 -21.61 -24.56 0.81
C GLU A 39 -21.06 -24.45 -0.62
N LYS A 40 -20.04 -25.24 -0.97
CA LYS A 40 -19.51 -25.32 -2.34
C LYS A 40 -20.61 -25.64 -3.34
N THR A 41 -21.44 -26.63 -3.02
CA THR A 41 -22.51 -27.11 -3.91
C THR A 41 -23.59 -26.05 -4.10
N ALA A 42 -23.92 -25.31 -3.04
CA ALA A 42 -24.85 -24.18 -3.11
C ALA A 42 -24.30 -23.05 -4.00
N ILE A 43 -23.03 -22.67 -3.82
CA ILE A 43 -22.38 -21.64 -4.62
C ILE A 43 -22.31 -22.05 -6.09
N GLN A 44 -21.89 -23.28 -6.40
CA GLN A 44 -21.85 -23.79 -7.78
C GLN A 44 -23.24 -23.78 -8.44
N THR A 45 -24.29 -24.08 -7.68
CA THR A 45 -25.67 -24.03 -8.18
C THR A 45 -26.07 -22.61 -8.57
N ILE A 46 -25.74 -21.61 -7.74
CA ILE A 46 -26.02 -20.19 -8.02
C ILE A 46 -25.25 -19.73 -9.26
N PHE A 47 -23.96 -20.03 -9.36
CA PHE A 47 -23.16 -19.65 -10.54
C PHE A 47 -23.68 -20.28 -11.83
N ARG A 48 -24.06 -21.57 -11.78
CA ARG A 48 -24.69 -22.24 -12.92
C ARG A 48 -26.01 -21.59 -13.34
N GLN A 49 -26.83 -21.14 -12.38
CA GLN A 49 -28.07 -20.43 -12.69
C GLN A 49 -27.80 -19.09 -13.37
N ILE A 50 -26.81 -18.33 -12.87
CA ILE A 50 -26.39 -17.04 -13.46
C ILE A 50 -25.86 -17.24 -14.90
N GLU A 51 -25.12 -18.30 -15.16
CA GLU A 51 -24.59 -18.60 -16.51
C GLU A 51 -25.68 -18.99 -17.51
N ILE A 52 -26.74 -19.69 -17.06
CA ILE A 52 -27.87 -20.08 -17.91
C ILE A 52 -28.74 -18.87 -18.27
N GLU A 53 -28.81 -17.90 -17.38
CA GLU A 53 -29.62 -16.70 -17.59
C GLU A 53 -28.94 -15.77 -18.61
N LYS A 54 -29.41 -15.84 -19.86
CA LYS A 54 -29.03 -14.88 -20.91
C LYS A 54 -29.59 -13.51 -20.57
N VAL A 55 -28.82 -12.74 -19.81
CA VAL A 55 -29.12 -11.32 -19.57
C VAL A 55 -28.99 -10.57 -20.90
N ALA A 56 -30.06 -9.89 -21.31
CA ALA A 56 -30.00 -9.01 -22.47
C ALA A 56 -28.95 -7.93 -22.21
N GLN A 57 -27.96 -7.81 -23.10
CA GLN A 57 -26.96 -6.76 -22.96
C GLN A 57 -27.65 -5.40 -23.07
N PRO A 58 -27.32 -4.44 -22.19
CA PRO A 58 -27.85 -3.09 -22.29
C PRO A 58 -27.44 -2.46 -23.63
N SER A 59 -28.30 -1.59 -24.16
CA SER A 59 -28.03 -0.90 -25.42
C SER A 59 -26.82 0.03 -25.33
N GLU A 60 -26.20 0.35 -26.46
CA GLU A 60 -25.08 1.31 -26.51
C GLU A 60 -25.45 2.68 -25.90
N ILE A 61 -26.71 3.09 -26.07
CA ILE A 61 -27.28 4.30 -25.48
C ILE A 61 -27.25 4.27 -23.94
N TYR A 62 -27.35 3.09 -23.32
CA TYR A 62 -27.24 2.97 -21.87
C TYR A 62 -25.84 3.37 -21.38
N TRP A 63 -24.79 2.90 -22.08
CA TRP A 63 -23.40 3.17 -21.70
C TRP A 63 -23.00 4.63 -21.87
N THR A 64 -23.47 5.28 -22.93
CA THR A 64 -23.22 6.72 -23.15
C THR A 64 -23.86 7.60 -22.06
N ASN A 65 -24.98 7.16 -21.48
CA ASN A 65 -25.66 7.88 -20.41
C ASN A 65 -25.24 7.45 -18.99
N LEU A 66 -24.49 6.35 -18.85
CA LEU A 66 -24.09 5.84 -17.54
C LEU A 66 -23.05 6.76 -16.87
N LEU A 67 -21.99 7.13 -17.60
CA LEU A 67 -20.94 8.03 -17.12
C LEU A 67 -21.49 9.36 -16.59
N PRO A 68 -22.31 10.13 -17.35
CA PRO A 68 -22.83 11.39 -16.85
C PRO A 68 -23.74 11.20 -15.63
N ARG A 69 -24.53 10.12 -15.56
CA ARG A 69 -25.37 9.81 -14.39
C ARG A 69 -24.57 9.45 -13.14
N ILE A 70 -23.48 8.71 -13.30
CA ILE A 70 -22.56 8.41 -12.20
C ILE A 70 -21.90 9.70 -11.73
N HIS A 71 -21.40 10.51 -12.66
CA HIS A 71 -20.77 11.78 -12.35
C HIS A 71 -21.75 12.73 -11.63
N GLU A 72 -22.99 12.84 -12.09
CA GLU A 72 -24.04 13.62 -11.44
C GLU A 72 -24.38 13.09 -10.04
N ARG A 73 -24.40 11.78 -9.82
CA ARG A 73 -24.63 11.22 -8.48
C ARG A 73 -23.44 11.45 -7.53
N ILE A 74 -22.22 11.42 -8.04
CA ILE A 74 -21.00 11.66 -7.25
C ILE A 74 -20.85 13.16 -6.95
N SER A 75 -20.98 14.01 -7.96
CA SER A 75 -20.88 15.48 -7.85
C SER A 75 -22.11 16.12 -7.18
N GLY A 76 -23.28 15.50 -7.33
CA GLY A 76 -24.56 15.92 -6.74
C GLY A 76 -24.62 15.71 -5.23
N LYS A 77 -23.66 14.99 -4.63
CA LYS A 77 -23.30 15.19 -3.22
C LYS A 77 -22.60 16.55 -3.09
N LYS A 78 -23.34 17.63 -3.38
CA LYS A 78 -22.93 18.99 -3.05
C LYS A 78 -22.54 18.98 -1.58
N LYS A 79 -21.24 19.11 -1.32
CA LYS A 79 -20.71 19.46 0.00
C LYS A 79 -21.59 20.60 0.46
N SER A 80 -22.40 20.37 1.50
CA SER A 80 -23.39 21.35 1.94
C SER A 80 -22.68 22.70 2.08
N ALA A 81 -23.33 23.83 1.78
CA ALA A 81 -22.69 25.14 1.89
C ALA A 81 -22.04 25.39 3.27
N LEU A 82 -22.47 24.63 4.29
CA LEU A 82 -21.87 24.59 5.61
C LEU A 82 -20.45 23.99 5.64
N TRP A 83 -20.11 23.05 4.76
CA TRP A 83 -18.78 22.43 4.66
C TRP A 83 -17.72 23.41 4.15
N GLU A 84 -18.05 24.29 3.19
CA GLU A 84 -17.14 25.34 2.72
C GLU A 84 -16.88 26.41 3.79
N ILE A 85 -17.90 26.72 4.60
CA ILE A 85 -17.74 27.65 5.74
C ILE A 85 -16.94 27.00 6.87
N ALA A 86 -17.20 25.71 7.14
CA ALA A 86 -16.48 24.96 8.17
C ALA A 86 -15.00 24.80 7.84
N SER A 87 -14.64 24.38 6.63
CA SER A 87 -13.24 24.19 6.25
C SER A 87 -12.43 25.50 6.34
N ARG A 88 -13.04 26.64 6.01
CA ARG A 88 -12.38 27.96 6.09
C ARG A 88 -12.02 28.39 7.51
N ALA A 89 -12.78 27.96 8.52
CA ALA A 89 -12.52 28.30 9.93
C ALA A 89 -11.69 27.23 10.66
N PHE A 90 -11.90 25.95 10.35
CA PHE A 90 -11.25 24.85 11.06
C PHE A 90 -9.81 24.60 10.63
N ILE A 91 -9.46 24.81 9.34
CA ILE A 91 -8.10 24.60 8.85
C ILE A 91 -7.04 25.45 9.59
N PRO A 92 -7.20 26.79 9.72
CA PRO A 92 -6.19 27.60 10.42
C PRO A 92 -6.11 27.31 11.93
N ALA A 93 -7.21 26.86 12.54
CA ALA A 93 -7.22 26.50 13.95
C ALA A 93 -6.41 25.21 14.21
N VAL A 94 -6.61 24.18 13.37
CA VAL A 94 -5.89 22.91 13.49
C VAL A 94 -4.39 23.10 13.23
N THR A 95 -4.01 23.88 12.22
CA THR A 95 -2.59 24.14 11.93
C THR A 95 -1.90 24.88 13.08
N ALA A 96 -2.57 25.85 13.71
CA ALA A 96 -2.04 26.56 14.87
C ALA A 96 -1.84 25.62 16.08
N ILE A 97 -2.78 24.72 16.35
CA ILE A 97 -2.67 23.73 17.44
C ILE A 97 -1.50 22.78 17.20
N VAL A 98 -1.37 22.24 15.98
CA VAL A 98 -0.27 21.34 15.63
C VAL A 98 1.08 22.05 15.73
N ALA A 99 1.21 23.28 15.21
CA ALA A 99 2.43 24.07 15.32
C ALA A 99 2.80 24.35 16.78
N THR A 100 1.81 24.68 17.61
CA THR A 100 2.01 24.90 19.05
C THR A 100 2.48 23.63 19.75
N PHE A 101 1.90 22.47 19.42
CA PHE A 101 2.31 21.19 19.99
C PHE A 101 3.75 20.82 19.61
N ILE A 102 4.14 21.06 18.35
CA ILE A 102 5.52 20.85 17.89
C ILE A 102 6.49 21.77 18.65
N LEU A 103 6.17 23.04 18.81
CA LEU A 103 7.01 23.98 19.58
C LEU A 103 7.15 23.53 21.04
N ILE A 104 6.07 23.12 21.70
CA ILE A 104 6.13 22.60 23.06
C ILE A 104 7.05 21.38 23.12
N ARG A 105 6.92 20.43 22.18
CA ARG A 105 7.77 19.24 22.14
C ARG A 105 9.24 19.58 21.92
N VAL A 106 9.56 20.53 21.05
CA VAL A 106 10.94 20.97 20.80
C VAL A 106 11.52 21.69 22.04
N PHE A 107 10.74 22.55 22.69
CA PHE A 107 11.21 23.29 23.88
C PHE A 107 11.28 22.43 25.15
N THR A 108 10.46 21.39 25.26
CA THR A 108 10.51 20.46 26.40
C THR A 108 11.49 19.30 26.19
N PHE A 109 12.05 19.16 24.98
CA PHE A 109 13.11 18.20 24.72
C PHE A 109 14.42 18.73 25.32
N ASP A 110 14.63 18.33 26.58
CA ASP A 110 15.76 18.69 27.41
C ASP A 110 17.07 18.21 26.75
N TYR A 111 17.73 19.14 26.03
CA TYR A 111 19.01 18.92 25.35
C TYR A 111 20.13 18.48 26.31
N SER A 112 19.93 18.64 27.63
CA SER A 112 20.93 18.29 28.65
C SER A 112 21.22 16.79 28.77
N LYS A 113 20.38 15.91 28.21
CA LYS A 113 20.59 14.44 28.26
C LYS A 113 21.36 13.86 27.07
N VAL A 114 21.59 14.61 26.00
CA VAL A 114 22.30 14.10 24.81
C VAL A 114 23.82 14.14 24.99
N GLU A 115 24.34 14.98 25.87
CA GLU A 115 25.80 15.18 26.05
C GLU A 115 26.47 14.12 26.93
N GLN A 116 25.72 13.34 27.73
CA GLN A 116 26.29 12.33 28.65
C GLN A 116 26.45 10.93 28.04
N THR A 117 25.81 10.63 26.91
CA THR A 117 25.91 9.30 26.28
C THR A 117 27.14 9.17 25.37
N ILE A 118 27.71 10.28 24.89
CA ILE A 118 28.88 10.26 23.99
C ILE A 118 30.19 10.17 24.78
N THR A 119 30.25 10.68 26.01
CA THR A 119 31.49 10.67 26.83
C THR A 119 31.70 9.39 27.65
N THR A 120 30.65 8.60 27.89
CA THR A 120 30.77 7.34 28.64
C THR A 120 31.09 6.12 27.77
N ALA A 121 30.91 6.19 26.45
CA ALA A 121 31.29 5.11 25.53
C ALA A 121 32.77 5.11 25.12
N VAL A 122 33.56 6.12 25.50
CA VAL A 122 34.96 6.28 25.05
C VAL A 122 35.99 5.90 26.14
N THR A 123 35.57 5.55 27.36
CA THR A 123 36.51 5.24 28.45
C THR A 123 36.52 3.78 28.93
N ASP A 124 35.60 2.93 28.48
CA ASP A 124 35.56 1.51 28.89
C ASP A 124 36.17 0.52 27.87
N ASP A 125 36.30 0.89 26.58
CA ASP A 125 36.86 -0.02 25.56
C ASP A 125 38.40 0.00 25.46
N GLN A 126 39.09 0.89 26.17
CA GLN A 126 40.55 1.06 26.03
C GLN A 126 41.39 0.30 27.07
N LYS A 127 40.83 -0.71 27.75
CA LYS A 127 41.57 -1.50 28.76
C LYS A 127 41.69 -2.99 28.50
N GLU A 128 41.15 -3.52 27.40
CA GLU A 128 41.15 -4.98 27.17
C GLU A 128 41.67 -5.47 25.81
N LEU A 129 42.35 -4.64 25.01
CA LEU A 129 43.09 -5.14 23.83
C LEU A 129 44.54 -4.63 23.80
N SER A 130 45.42 -5.38 24.45
CA SER A 130 46.82 -5.43 24.09
C SER A 130 47.20 -6.87 23.75
N SER A 131 47.90 -7.00 22.62
CA SER A 131 48.56 -8.18 22.04
C SER A 131 47.66 -9.28 21.48
N ASP A 132 47.52 -9.22 20.16
CA ASP A 132 47.42 -10.30 19.17
C ASP A 132 46.32 -9.99 18.14
N ASP A 133 46.63 -10.21 16.87
CA ASP A 133 45.80 -9.97 15.68
C ASP A 133 45.89 -8.58 15.01
N ALA A 134 47.10 -8.24 14.57
CA ALA A 134 47.37 -7.10 13.69
C ALA A 134 47.30 -7.42 12.17
N ASP A 135 46.69 -8.54 11.75
CA ASP A 135 46.83 -9.01 10.34
C ASP A 135 45.52 -9.25 9.55
N SER A 136 44.32 -8.86 10.04
CA SER A 136 43.06 -9.22 9.34
C SER A 136 42.07 -8.11 8.98
N LEU A 137 42.35 -6.82 9.22
CA LEU A 137 41.39 -5.73 8.93
C LEU A 137 41.87 -4.72 7.88
N GLY A 138 42.63 -5.18 6.89
CA GLY A 138 43.02 -4.38 5.71
C GLY A 138 42.05 -4.48 4.52
N ARG A 139 40.85 -5.04 4.68
CA ARG A 139 40.03 -5.48 3.52
C ARG A 139 38.52 -5.28 3.64
N GLU A 140 38.02 -4.30 4.38
CA GLU A 140 36.58 -3.94 4.31
C GLU A 140 36.30 -2.43 4.22
N GLY A 141 37.31 -1.57 4.40
CA GLY A 141 37.16 -0.11 4.31
C GLY A 141 37.23 0.49 2.90
N LEU A 142 37.49 -0.30 1.86
CA LEU A 142 37.77 0.19 0.50
C LEU A 142 36.63 -0.06 -0.52
N PHE A 143 35.40 -0.31 -0.05
CA PHE A 143 34.25 -0.55 -0.94
C PHE A 143 33.24 0.61 -0.97
N LEU A 144 33.28 1.54 -0.01
CA LEU A 144 32.31 2.64 0.06
C LEU A 144 32.78 3.93 -0.62
N VAL A 145 34.07 4.09 -0.90
CA VAL A 145 34.61 5.28 -1.60
C VAL A 145 34.43 5.17 -3.12
N ASP A 146 34.47 3.96 -3.69
CA ASP A 146 34.32 3.73 -5.14
C ASP A 146 32.86 3.90 -5.62
N TYR A 147 31.88 3.73 -4.73
CA TYR A 147 30.45 3.84 -5.09
C TYR A 147 29.96 5.29 -5.20
N LEU A 148 30.61 6.23 -4.50
CA LEU A 148 30.24 7.65 -4.52
C LEU A 148 30.87 8.39 -5.71
N GLU A 149 32.01 7.94 -6.22
CA GLU A 149 32.68 8.55 -7.38
C GLU A 149 32.06 8.11 -8.72
N MET A 150 31.32 6.99 -8.74
CA MET A 150 30.63 6.49 -9.94
C MET A 150 29.30 7.22 -10.25
N VAL A 151 28.72 7.94 -9.29
CA VAL A 151 27.42 8.65 -9.47
C VAL A 151 27.61 10.06 -10.04
N GLU A 152 28.80 10.64 -9.94
CA GLU A 152 29.04 12.02 -10.38
C GLU A 152 29.40 12.14 -11.89
N ASN A 153 29.61 11.02 -12.58
CA ASN A 153 30.01 11.03 -13.99
C ASN A 153 28.83 10.71 -14.94
N LYS A 154 28.09 11.77 -15.28
CA LYS A 154 27.54 12.06 -16.61
C LYS A 154 27.08 10.84 -17.45
N SER A 155 25.91 10.28 -17.14
CA SER A 155 25.14 9.55 -18.16
C SER A 155 23.63 9.79 -18.04
N SER A 156 23.13 10.47 -19.06
CA SER A 156 21.78 10.44 -19.62
C SER A 156 20.66 9.83 -18.75
N SER A 157 19.91 10.69 -18.06
CA SER A 157 18.71 10.35 -17.29
C SER A 157 17.63 9.57 -18.07
N SER A 158 17.73 9.52 -19.41
CA SER A 158 16.84 8.72 -20.27
C SER A 158 17.00 7.22 -20.06
N ASP A 159 18.23 6.72 -19.92
CA ASP A 159 18.48 5.27 -19.92
C ASP A 159 18.19 4.64 -18.55
N VAL A 160 18.35 5.40 -17.48
CA VAL A 160 17.94 5.00 -16.12
C VAL A 160 16.42 4.93 -16.02
N LEU A 161 15.69 5.91 -16.56
CA LEU A 161 14.23 5.89 -16.60
C LEU A 161 13.70 4.73 -17.46
N ARG A 162 14.37 4.41 -18.58
CA ARG A 162 14.00 3.27 -19.43
C ARG A 162 14.21 1.93 -18.72
N LYS A 163 15.27 1.82 -17.92
CA LYS A 163 15.56 0.60 -17.16
C LYS A 163 14.55 0.42 -16.02
N ILE A 164 14.22 1.49 -15.29
CA ILE A 164 13.17 1.48 -14.26
C ILE A 164 11.80 1.11 -14.87
N MET A 165 11.41 1.70 -16.00
CA MET A 165 10.13 1.37 -16.65
C MET A 165 10.11 -0.06 -17.24
N SER A 166 11.25 -0.59 -17.69
CA SER A 166 11.32 -1.97 -18.16
C SER A 166 11.28 -3.01 -17.04
N GLU A 167 11.69 -2.61 -15.82
CA GLU A 167 11.73 -3.47 -14.64
C GLU A 167 10.41 -3.40 -13.85
N GLU A 168 9.69 -2.27 -13.94
CA GLU A 168 8.34 -2.08 -13.37
C GLU A 168 7.27 -2.95 -14.06
N ASN A 169 7.49 -3.33 -15.31
CA ASN A 169 6.58 -4.22 -16.05
C ASN A 169 6.60 -5.68 -15.56
N ASN A 170 7.59 -6.07 -14.75
CA ASN A 170 7.65 -7.38 -14.08
C ASN A 170 7.13 -7.36 -12.63
N ILE A 171 6.90 -6.18 -12.04
CA ILE A 171 6.44 -6.05 -10.65
C ILE A 171 4.90 -6.04 -10.58
N PHE A 172 4.22 -5.66 -11.67
CA PHE A 172 2.76 -5.60 -11.72
C PHE A 172 2.03 -6.96 -11.78
N GLU A 173 2.72 -8.09 -11.92
CA GLU A 173 2.09 -9.41 -11.80
C GLU A 173 2.10 -9.98 -10.36
N SER A 174 2.95 -9.48 -9.46
CA SER A 174 3.12 -10.08 -8.12
C SER A 174 2.26 -9.45 -7.02
N ASP A 175 1.73 -8.24 -7.21
CA ASP A 175 0.93 -7.56 -6.20
C ASP A 175 -0.45 -7.15 -6.74
N ARG A 176 -1.27 -8.16 -7.07
CA ARG A 176 -2.72 -8.01 -6.90
C ARG A 176 -3.06 -8.08 -5.42
N ILE A 177 -2.56 -7.10 -4.66
CA ILE A 177 -3.10 -6.78 -3.35
C ILE A 177 -4.57 -6.46 -3.58
N ASN A 178 -5.40 -7.09 -2.76
CA ASN A 178 -6.84 -7.11 -2.80
C ASN A 178 -7.42 -5.67 -2.65
N ILE A 179 -7.47 -4.93 -3.76
CA ILE A 179 -7.97 -3.54 -3.85
C ILE A 179 -9.39 -3.44 -3.27
N GLU A 180 -10.16 -4.52 -3.35
CA GLU A 180 -11.54 -4.59 -2.85
C GLU A 180 -11.63 -4.52 -1.31
N THR A 181 -10.57 -4.93 -0.59
CA THR A 181 -10.51 -4.73 0.87
C THR A 181 -9.91 -3.40 1.30
N THR A 182 -9.00 -2.82 0.52
CA THR A 182 -8.36 -1.53 0.85
C THR A 182 -9.31 -0.36 0.59
N ILE A 183 -10.22 -0.46 -0.38
CA ILE A 183 -11.26 0.57 -0.62
C ILE A 183 -12.21 0.70 0.58
N HIS A 184 -12.45 -0.38 1.34
CA HIS A 184 -13.32 -0.33 2.51
C HIS A 184 -12.64 0.14 3.80
N THR A 185 -11.31 0.25 3.81
CA THR A 185 -10.54 0.76 4.96
C THR A 185 -9.96 2.15 4.75
N LEU A 186 -9.98 2.66 3.51
CA LEU A 186 -9.62 4.05 3.24
C LEU A 186 -10.74 4.94 3.75
N SER A 187 -10.43 5.71 4.79
CA SER A 187 -11.33 6.75 5.28
C SER A 187 -11.55 7.79 4.18
N ASP A 188 -12.71 8.44 4.17
CA ASP A 188 -13.03 9.48 3.17
C ASP A 188 -11.94 10.58 3.12
N ASP A 189 -11.20 10.78 4.21
CA ASP A 189 -10.10 11.75 4.32
C ASP A 189 -8.84 11.29 3.56
N GLU A 190 -8.53 10.00 3.52
CA GLU A 190 -7.37 9.45 2.80
C GLU A 190 -7.60 9.46 1.29
N VAL A 191 -8.83 9.18 0.85
CA VAL A 191 -9.22 9.26 -0.57
C VAL A 191 -9.13 10.69 -1.07
N ASN A 192 -9.57 11.67 -0.28
CA ASN A 192 -9.47 13.08 -0.62
C ASN A 192 -8.01 13.58 -0.68
N ASN A 193 -7.13 13.08 0.20
CA ASN A 193 -5.70 13.40 0.14
C ASN A 193 -5.01 12.83 -1.11
N LEU A 194 -5.34 11.59 -1.50
CA LEU A 194 -4.79 10.98 -2.71
C LEU A 194 -5.26 11.71 -3.98
N LEU A 195 -6.51 12.15 -4.04
CA LEU A 195 -7.01 12.96 -5.14
C LEU A 195 -6.34 14.34 -5.22
N ALA A 196 -6.09 14.99 -4.07
CA ALA A 196 -5.39 16.27 -4.03
C ALA A 196 -3.92 16.16 -4.50
N ILE A 197 -3.26 15.03 -4.28
CA ILE A 197 -1.90 14.77 -4.78
C ILE A 197 -1.92 14.57 -6.29
N LEU A 198 -2.87 13.79 -6.82
CA LEU A 198 -3.00 13.54 -8.27
C LEU A 198 -3.40 14.78 -9.07
N GLU A 199 -4.24 15.66 -8.50
CA GLU A 199 -4.62 16.94 -9.13
C GLU A 199 -3.44 17.94 -9.15
N LYS A 200 -2.53 17.84 -8.17
CA LYS A 200 -1.32 18.68 -8.10
C LYS A 200 -0.26 18.28 -9.12
N ASP A 201 -0.19 16.99 -9.48
CA ASP A 201 0.77 16.48 -10.48
C ASP A 201 0.31 16.67 -11.93
N GLN A 202 -0.97 16.99 -12.20
CA GLN A 202 -1.44 17.32 -13.55
C GLN A 202 -1.23 18.79 -13.95
N ILE A 203 -0.71 19.64 -13.04
CA ILE A 203 -0.57 21.09 -13.26
C ILE A 203 0.91 21.51 -13.47
N ASN A 204 1.85 20.57 -13.49
CA ASN A 204 3.25 20.80 -13.90
C ASN A 204 3.61 20.00 -15.15
#